data_AF-A0A3M1D966-F1
#
_entry.id   AF-A0A3M1D966-F1
#
_cell.length_a   1.000
_cell.length_b   1.000
_cell.length_c   1.000
_cell.angle_alpha   90.00
_cell.angle_beta   90.00
_cell.angle_gamma   90.00
#
_symmetry.space_group_name_H-M   'P 1'
#
loop_
_entity.id
_entity.type
_entity.pdbx_description
1 polymer ?
#
loop_
_entity_poly.entity_id
_entity_poly.type
_entity_poly.pdbx_seq_one_letter_code
_entity_poly.pdbx_strand_id
1 'polypeptide(L)'
;MTISTRQHTRRFDQRYVIALAAVLLFTVLAITWVSIRRSRADSLQLLIDQGTAFTEALAQASKTAATADEYYLDFLRARYHDIAVAFAEDVPASASDDEIAGFLWLHDIEAIYLFDSTGQLRRSLSVKTPRANPPDFVGAEVDTLLANPDSNFVLVLQEGDTPADLTHYYFEITNQLDRVIVLKVSAKRHAEALRQTGIGYLAQNIARETGVEYIIFQTPEGIVFASRKPGPLPAIEADPFLQTALESDTITHRIYDFQGNQVLELVRPYNSPQYS
;
A
#
# COMPACT_ATOMS: atom_id res chain seq x y z
N MET A 1 -32.83 86.54 39.38
CA MET A 1 -31.48 86.19 38.89
C MET A 1 -31.65 84.99 37.97
N THR A 2 -31.83 85.24 36.67
CA THR A 2 -32.18 84.23 35.66
C THR A 2 -30.99 84.08 34.71
N ILE A 3 -30.26 82.98 34.85
CA ILE A 3 -29.09 82.68 34.02
C ILE A 3 -29.61 82.22 32.65
N SER A 4 -29.59 83.13 31.68
CA SER A 4 -29.87 82.84 30.27
C SER A 4 -28.67 82.09 29.68
N THR A 5 -28.67 80.77 29.80
CA THR A 5 -27.70 79.89 29.16
C THR A 5 -27.99 79.87 27.65
N ARG A 6 -27.34 80.75 26.88
CA ARG A 6 -27.33 80.68 25.41
C ARG A 6 -26.65 79.38 25.01
N GLN A 7 -27.43 78.35 24.71
CA GLN A 7 -26.94 77.16 24.02
C GLN A 7 -26.53 77.56 22.60
N HIS A 8 -25.25 77.90 22.43
CA HIS A 8 -24.60 77.83 21.13
C HIS A 8 -24.55 76.36 20.72
N THR A 9 -25.64 75.86 20.15
CA THR A 9 -25.63 74.62 19.38
C THR A 9 -24.77 74.89 18.14
N ARG A 10 -23.46 74.63 18.26
CA ARG A 10 -22.57 74.45 17.11
C ARG A 10 -23.25 73.38 16.25
N ARG A 11 -23.94 73.81 15.18
CA ARG A 11 -24.34 72.91 14.09
C ARG A 11 -23.04 72.41 13.49
N PHE A 12 -22.52 71.30 14.03
CA PHE A 12 -21.55 70.49 13.32
C PHE A 12 -22.19 70.17 11.98
N ASP A 13 -21.51 70.56 10.90
CA ASP A 13 -22.01 70.35 9.55
C ASP A 13 -22.22 68.84 9.38
N GLN A 14 -23.47 68.41 9.28
CA GLN A 14 -23.88 66.99 9.28
C GLN A 14 -23.14 66.19 8.19
N ARG A 15 -22.69 66.88 7.15
CA ARG A 15 -21.86 66.35 6.06
C ARG A 15 -20.52 65.78 6.56
N TYR A 16 -19.85 66.44 7.51
CA TYR A 16 -18.59 65.94 8.07
C TYR A 16 -18.78 64.67 8.89
N VAL A 17 -19.87 64.60 9.67
CA VAL A 17 -20.18 63.40 10.47
C VAL A 17 -20.46 62.20 9.57
N ILE A 18 -21.23 62.40 8.50
CA ILE A 18 -21.52 61.34 7.51
C ILE A 18 -20.24 60.91 6.79
N ALA A 19 -19.40 61.85 6.36
CA ALA A 19 -18.13 61.55 5.71
C ALA A 19 -17.20 60.75 6.63
N LEU A 20 -17.07 61.16 7.89
CA LEU A 20 -16.25 60.46 8.88
C LEU A 20 -16.78 59.04 9.15
N ALA A 21 -18.09 58.88 9.30
CA ALA A 21 -18.72 57.58 9.49
C ALA A 21 -18.49 56.66 8.28
N ALA A 22 -18.60 57.19 7.05
CA ALA A 22 -18.34 56.44 5.83
C ALA A 22 -16.87 55.99 5.74
N VAL A 23 -15.91 56.87 6.08
CA VAL A 23 -14.48 56.54 6.13
C VAL A 23 -14.20 55.45 7.16
N LEU A 24 -14.76 55.56 8.36
CA LEU A 24 -14.62 54.54 9.40
C LEU A 24 -15.20 53.20 8.96
N LEU A 25 -16.41 53.21 8.39
CA LEU A 25 -17.05 52.00 7.86
C LEU A 25 -16.17 51.33 6.79
N PHE A 26 -15.67 52.11 5.84
CA PHE A 26 -14.79 51.61 4.79
C PHE A 26 -13.47 51.04 5.37
N THR A 27 -12.91 51.70 6.38
CA THR A 27 -11.68 51.25 7.06
C THR A 27 -11.89 49.91 7.76
N VAL A 28 -13.00 49.74 8.50
CA VAL A 28 -13.34 48.48 9.16
C VAL A 28 -13.56 47.37 8.14
N LEU A 29 -14.25 47.65 7.03
CA LEU A 29 -14.46 46.69 5.94
C LEU A 29 -13.13 46.26 5.29
N ALA A 30 -12.23 47.21 5.03
CA ALA A 30 -10.91 46.92 4.46
C ALA A 30 -10.06 46.06 5.41
N ILE A 31 -10.02 46.40 6.70
CA ILE A 31 -9.29 45.61 7.72
C ILE A 31 -9.87 44.20 7.82
N THR A 32 -11.20 44.07 7.87
CA THR A 32 -11.89 42.78 7.95
C THR A 32 -11.58 41.92 6.73
N TRP A 33 -11.60 42.51 5.53
CA TRP A 33 -11.27 41.81 4.28
C TRP A 33 -9.82 41.32 4.25
N VAL A 34 -8.86 42.17 4.63
CA VAL A 34 -7.44 41.79 4.72
C VAL A 34 -7.22 40.70 5.78
N SER A 35 -7.87 40.82 6.93
CA SER A 35 -7.79 39.85 8.03
C SER A 35 -8.30 38.48 7.59
N ILE A 36 -9.47 38.41 6.95
CA ILE A 36 -10.05 37.16 6.43
C ILE A 36 -9.11 36.55 5.37
N ARG A 37 -8.55 37.36 4.48
CA ARG A 37 -7.64 36.87 3.45
C ARG A 37 -6.35 36.28 4.03
N ARG A 38 -5.76 36.95 5.02
CA ARG A 38 -4.58 36.44 5.75
C ARG A 38 -4.91 35.16 6.51
N SER A 39 -6.01 35.17 7.26
CA SER A 39 -6.47 33.99 8.00
C SER A 39 -6.67 32.77 7.09
N ARG A 40 -7.25 32.94 5.89
CA ARG A 40 -7.39 31.84 4.92
C ARG A 40 -6.06 31.34 4.39
N ALA A 41 -5.11 32.25 4.12
CA ALA A 41 -3.77 31.88 3.67
C ALA A 41 -3.01 31.12 4.77
N ASP A 42 -3.09 31.60 6.02
CA ASP A 42 -2.46 30.95 7.18
C ASP A 42 -3.07 29.57 7.45
N SER A 43 -4.40 29.43 7.34
CA SER A 43 -5.07 28.13 7.46
C SER A 43 -4.69 27.18 6.34
N LEU A 44 -4.58 27.66 5.09
CA LEU A 44 -4.14 26.84 3.98
C LEU A 44 -2.68 26.39 4.18
N GLN A 45 -1.80 27.29 4.61
CA GLN A 45 -0.41 26.95 4.88
C GLN A 45 -0.30 25.89 5.99
N LEU A 46 -1.06 26.05 7.08
CA LEU A 46 -1.11 25.06 8.15
C LEU A 46 -1.58 23.69 7.65
N LEU A 47 -2.59 23.65 6.78
CA LEU A 47 -3.06 22.41 6.16
C LEU A 47 -2.00 21.78 5.25
N ILE A 48 -1.25 22.60 4.50
CA ILE A 48 -0.12 22.11 3.70
C ILE A 48 0.96 21.52 4.59
N ASP A 49 1.34 22.20 5.68
CA ASP A 49 2.38 21.73 6.59
C ASP A 49 1.99 20.41 7.27
N GLN A 50 0.74 20.30 7.73
CA GLN A 50 0.18 19.08 8.32
C GLN A 50 0.08 17.96 7.30
N GLY A 51 -0.46 18.25 6.11
CA GLY A 51 -0.55 17.29 5.00
C GLY A 51 0.82 16.80 4.57
N THR A 52 1.83 17.67 4.57
CA THR A 52 3.21 17.32 4.20
C THR A 52 3.80 16.34 5.21
N ALA A 53 3.70 16.64 6.51
CA ALA A 53 4.16 15.72 7.56
C ALA A 53 3.44 14.37 7.51
N PHE A 54 2.15 14.38 7.22
CA PHE A 54 1.33 13.20 7.05
C PHE A 54 1.74 12.36 5.83
N THR A 55 1.87 12.97 4.65
CA THR A 55 2.28 12.29 3.42
C THR A 55 3.70 11.73 3.55
N GLU A 56 4.60 12.41 4.25
CA GLU A 56 5.93 11.91 4.57
C GLU A 56 5.87 10.65 5.44
N ALA A 57 5.11 10.69 6.53
CA ALA A 57 4.94 9.55 7.43
C ALA A 57 4.32 8.35 6.69
N LEU A 58 3.35 8.60 5.82
CA LEU A 58 2.71 7.57 5.01
C LEU A 58 3.69 6.95 4.01
N ALA A 59 4.49 7.76 3.31
CA ALA A 59 5.50 7.26 2.38
C ALA A 59 6.56 6.42 3.10
N GLN A 60 7.03 6.86 4.27
CA GLN A 60 8.00 6.12 5.07
C GLN A 60 7.43 4.80 5.61
N ALA A 61 6.18 4.81 6.08
CA ALA A 61 5.51 3.60 6.52
C ALA A 61 5.27 2.63 5.35
N SER A 62 4.96 3.16 4.17
CA SER A 62 4.78 2.38 2.94
C SER A 62 6.08 1.68 2.53
N LYS A 63 7.19 2.42 2.53
CA LYS A 63 8.53 1.85 2.30
C LYS A 63 8.87 0.77 3.32
N THR A 64 8.60 1.02 4.60
CA THR A 64 8.88 0.06 5.68
C THR A 64 8.05 -1.21 5.52
N ALA A 65 6.78 -1.10 5.14
CA ALA A 65 5.92 -2.24 4.90
C ALA A 65 6.38 -3.07 3.68
N ALA A 66 6.81 -2.42 2.59
CA ALA A 66 7.38 -3.12 1.43
C ALA A 66 8.66 -3.88 1.79
N THR A 67 9.59 -3.24 2.50
CA THR A 67 10.82 -3.92 2.98
C THR A 67 10.52 -5.05 3.96
N ALA A 68 9.49 -4.90 4.80
CA ALA A 68 9.08 -5.96 5.72
C ALA A 68 8.49 -7.17 4.97
N ASP A 69 7.77 -6.95 3.88
CA ASP A 69 7.25 -8.00 2.99
C ASP A 69 8.39 -8.77 2.32
N GLU A 70 9.36 -8.07 1.72
CA GLU A 70 10.57 -8.68 1.14
C GLU A 70 11.32 -9.54 2.17
N TYR A 71 11.55 -8.99 3.37
CA TYR A 71 12.21 -9.74 4.45
C TYR A 71 11.42 -10.99 4.85
N TYR A 72 10.09 -10.91 4.84
CA TYR A 72 9.24 -12.05 5.15
C TYR A 72 9.32 -13.14 4.07
N LEU A 73 9.32 -12.75 2.78
CA LEU A 73 9.50 -13.69 1.67
C LEU A 73 10.86 -14.38 1.71
N ASP A 74 11.93 -13.63 2.01
CA ASP A 74 13.27 -14.21 2.19
C ASP A 74 13.33 -15.19 3.37
N PHE A 75 12.67 -14.86 4.48
CA PHE A 75 12.54 -15.76 5.61
C PHE A 75 11.75 -17.04 5.28
N LEU A 76 10.63 -16.91 4.57
CA LEU A 76 9.84 -18.06 4.11
C LEU A 76 10.65 -18.94 3.17
N ARG A 77 11.36 -18.34 2.22
CA ARG A 77 12.25 -19.03 1.30
C ARG A 77 13.29 -19.84 2.07
N ALA A 78 14.02 -19.22 2.99
CA ALA A 78 15.04 -19.91 3.79
C ALA A 78 14.43 -21.09 4.58
N ARG A 79 13.27 -20.88 5.21
CA ARG A 79 12.57 -21.94 5.93
C ARG A 79 12.15 -23.09 5.02
N TYR A 80 11.59 -22.80 3.84
CA TYR A 80 11.13 -23.84 2.92
C TYR A 80 12.30 -24.59 2.29
N HIS A 81 13.41 -23.91 2.04
CA HIS A 81 14.67 -24.52 1.64
C HIS A 81 15.16 -25.53 2.68
N ASP A 82 15.28 -25.12 3.94
CA ASP A 82 15.73 -26.00 5.03
C ASP A 82 14.84 -27.25 5.15
N ILE A 83 13.52 -27.07 4.97
CA ILE A 83 12.55 -28.17 4.98
C ILE A 83 12.74 -29.09 3.76
N ALA A 84 12.95 -28.54 2.57
CA ALA A 84 13.16 -29.33 1.35
C ALA A 84 14.45 -30.15 1.42
N VAL A 85 15.53 -29.55 1.95
CA VAL A 85 16.81 -30.22 2.20
C VAL A 85 16.64 -31.32 3.25
N ALA A 86 16.04 -31.02 4.41
CA ALA A 86 15.77 -32.01 5.44
C ALA A 86 14.92 -33.17 4.91
N PHE A 87 13.91 -32.87 4.09
CA PHE A 87 13.13 -33.92 3.43
C PHE A 87 13.98 -34.80 2.51
N ALA A 88 14.86 -34.19 1.70
CA ALA A 88 15.70 -34.93 0.76
C ALA A 88 16.76 -35.81 1.47
N GLU A 89 17.25 -35.39 2.64
CA GLU A 89 18.29 -36.07 3.40
C GLU A 89 17.74 -37.11 4.38
N ASP A 90 16.71 -36.75 5.17
CA ASP A 90 16.22 -37.56 6.28
C ASP A 90 15.14 -38.57 5.85
N VAL A 91 14.43 -38.31 4.76
CA VAL A 91 13.35 -39.19 4.28
C VAL A 91 13.88 -40.08 3.16
N PRO A 92 14.13 -41.38 3.41
CA PRO A 92 14.63 -42.27 2.38
C PRO A 92 13.63 -42.39 1.22
N ALA A 93 14.13 -42.63 0.01
CA ALA A 93 13.26 -42.80 -1.17
C ALA A 93 12.23 -43.95 -0.99
N SER A 94 12.54 -44.92 -0.14
CA SER A 94 11.67 -46.05 0.24
C SER A 94 10.75 -45.77 1.42
N ALA A 95 10.74 -44.55 1.98
CA ALA A 95 9.89 -44.19 3.11
C ALA A 95 8.42 -44.48 2.80
N SER A 96 7.71 -45.01 3.78
CA SER A 96 6.27 -45.24 3.74
C SER A 96 5.51 -43.91 3.69
N ASP A 97 4.27 -43.96 3.20
CA ASP A 97 3.40 -42.76 3.18
C ASP A 97 3.14 -42.24 4.62
N ASP A 98 3.16 -43.10 5.63
CA ASP A 98 2.97 -42.71 7.04
C ASP A 98 4.17 -41.92 7.59
N GLU A 99 5.40 -42.31 7.23
CA GLU A 99 6.62 -41.58 7.62
C GLU A 99 6.65 -40.19 6.99
N ILE A 100 6.32 -40.09 5.69
CA ILE A 100 6.21 -38.80 4.98
C ILE A 100 5.08 -37.98 5.60
N ALA A 101 3.92 -38.57 5.87
CA ALA A 101 2.81 -37.87 6.53
C ALA A 101 3.24 -37.30 7.89
N GLY A 102 4.00 -38.06 8.68
CA GLY A 102 4.59 -37.60 9.93
C GLY A 102 5.49 -36.38 9.76
N PHE A 103 6.37 -36.39 8.74
CA PHE A 103 7.21 -35.25 8.38
C PHE A 103 6.36 -34.02 8.00
N LEU A 104 5.36 -34.20 7.13
CA LEU A 104 4.49 -33.11 6.69
C LEU A 104 3.73 -32.48 7.87
N TRP A 105 3.20 -33.29 8.79
CA TRP A 105 2.54 -32.81 10.00
C TRP A 105 3.49 -32.03 10.92
N LEU A 106 4.72 -32.51 11.12
CA LEU A 106 5.71 -31.87 11.98
C LEU A 106 6.07 -30.46 11.48
N HIS A 107 6.14 -30.28 10.16
CA HIS A 107 6.55 -29.02 9.54
C HIS A 107 5.38 -28.13 9.08
N ASP A 108 4.13 -28.53 9.35
CA ASP A 108 2.89 -27.85 8.92
C ASP A 108 2.78 -27.70 7.38
N ILE A 109 3.22 -28.72 6.65
CA ILE A 109 3.16 -28.80 5.18
C ILE A 109 1.88 -29.54 4.81
N GLU A 110 1.14 -29.04 3.81
CA GLU A 110 -0.13 -29.64 3.41
C GLU A 110 0.05 -30.79 2.43
N ALA A 111 1.01 -30.64 1.51
CA ALA A 111 1.37 -31.64 0.52
C ALA A 111 2.82 -31.49 0.06
N ILE A 112 3.36 -32.58 -0.44
CA ILE A 112 4.62 -32.62 -1.17
C ILE A 112 4.42 -33.34 -2.50
N TYR A 113 5.03 -32.80 -3.55
CA TYR A 113 5.06 -33.39 -4.88
C TYR A 113 6.50 -33.55 -5.30
N LEU A 114 6.85 -34.74 -5.79
CA LEU A 114 8.18 -35.08 -6.26
C LEU A 114 8.12 -35.31 -7.76
N PHE A 115 8.79 -34.44 -8.50
CA PHE A 115 8.95 -34.56 -9.95
C PHE A 115 10.36 -35.06 -10.25
N ASP A 116 10.52 -35.85 -11.31
CA ASP A 116 11.86 -36.17 -11.80
C ASP A 116 12.45 -35.05 -12.68
N SER A 117 13.68 -35.24 -13.15
CA SER A 117 14.36 -34.32 -14.06
C SER A 117 13.71 -34.16 -15.44
N THR A 118 12.65 -34.92 -15.75
CA THR A 118 11.85 -34.79 -16.98
C THR A 118 10.52 -34.07 -16.75
N GLY A 119 10.29 -33.55 -15.54
CA GLY A 119 9.04 -32.89 -15.17
C GLY A 119 7.89 -33.87 -14.88
N GLN A 120 8.15 -35.18 -14.81
CA GLN A 120 7.11 -36.18 -14.55
C GLN A 120 6.91 -36.37 -13.05
N LEU A 121 5.66 -36.32 -12.60
CA LEU A 121 5.28 -36.55 -11.20
C LEU A 121 5.55 -38.02 -10.82
N ARG A 122 6.52 -38.25 -9.92
CA ARG A 122 6.88 -39.57 -9.41
C ARG A 122 6.10 -39.95 -8.17
N ARG A 123 5.89 -38.98 -7.28
CA ARG A 123 5.22 -39.21 -6.00
C ARG A 123 4.49 -37.96 -5.55
N SER A 124 3.34 -38.15 -4.91
CA SER A 124 2.57 -37.08 -4.29
C SER A 124 1.99 -37.57 -2.97
N LEU A 125 2.10 -36.77 -1.92
CA LEU A 125 1.40 -37.03 -0.67
C LEU A 125 0.80 -35.74 -0.13
N SER A 126 -0.42 -35.83 0.41
CA SER A 126 -1.07 -34.73 1.13
C SER A 126 -1.68 -35.24 2.42
N VAL A 127 -1.56 -34.45 3.48
CA VAL A 127 -2.10 -34.78 4.81
C VAL A 127 -3.41 -34.06 5.14
N LYS A 128 -3.69 -32.93 4.46
CA LYS A 128 -4.90 -32.13 4.69
C LYS A 128 -5.95 -32.27 3.60
N THR A 129 -5.55 -32.66 2.38
CA THR A 129 -6.47 -32.77 1.24
C THR A 129 -6.43 -34.21 0.70
N PRO A 130 -7.56 -34.93 0.63
CA PRO A 130 -7.57 -36.29 0.10
C PRO A 130 -7.12 -36.31 -1.37
N ARG A 131 -5.92 -36.85 -1.64
CA ARG A 131 -5.34 -37.10 -2.98
C ARG A 131 -5.67 -36.03 -4.03
N ALA A 132 -5.17 -34.81 -3.82
CA ALA A 132 -5.15 -33.81 -4.87
C ALA A 132 -3.88 -34.00 -5.70
N ASN A 133 -4.05 -34.37 -6.98
CA ASN A 133 -3.03 -34.08 -7.98
C ASN A 133 -2.65 -32.59 -7.86
N PRO A 134 -1.39 -32.22 -8.12
CA PRO A 134 -1.03 -30.82 -8.14
C PRO A 134 -1.87 -30.08 -9.20
N PRO A 135 -2.23 -28.81 -8.98
CA PRO A 135 -2.86 -27.99 -10.02
C PRO A 135 -2.02 -27.92 -11.29
N ASP A 136 -2.65 -27.71 -12.45
CA ASP A 136 -1.99 -27.74 -13.76
C ASP A 136 -0.78 -26.79 -13.86
N PHE A 137 -0.84 -25.62 -13.21
CA PHE A 137 0.26 -24.65 -13.22
C PHE A 137 1.54 -25.19 -12.56
N VAL A 138 1.43 -26.11 -11.59
CA VAL A 138 2.60 -26.67 -10.89
C VAL A 138 3.50 -27.41 -11.87
N GLY A 139 2.93 -28.16 -12.82
CA GLY A 139 3.72 -28.82 -13.87
C GLY A 139 4.45 -27.81 -14.74
N ALA A 140 3.77 -26.75 -15.17
CA ALA A 140 4.36 -25.70 -15.99
C ALA A 140 5.49 -24.94 -15.28
N GLU A 141 5.36 -24.69 -13.97
CA GLU A 141 6.41 -24.07 -13.16
C GLU A 141 7.61 -25.02 -12.97
N VAL A 142 7.38 -26.32 -12.78
CA VAL A 142 8.45 -27.33 -12.75
C VAL A 142 9.20 -27.36 -14.07
N ASP A 143 8.50 -27.37 -15.20
CA ASP A 143 9.13 -27.34 -16.54
C ASP A 143 9.96 -26.06 -16.75
N THR A 144 9.44 -24.92 -16.29
CA THR A 144 10.12 -23.62 -16.36
C THR A 144 11.38 -23.60 -15.50
N LEU A 145 11.30 -24.17 -14.29
CA LEU A 145 12.41 -24.29 -13.36
C LEU A 145 13.52 -25.21 -13.90
N LEU A 146 13.14 -26.36 -14.45
CA LEU A 146 14.07 -27.29 -15.10
C LEU A 146 14.73 -26.71 -16.36
N ALA A 147 14.03 -25.85 -17.10
CA ALA A 147 14.57 -25.15 -18.26
C ALA A 147 15.60 -24.06 -17.88
N ASN A 148 15.56 -23.55 -16.65
CA ASN A 148 16.41 -22.46 -16.17
C ASN A 148 17.09 -22.83 -14.84
N PRO A 149 18.07 -23.75 -14.85
CA PRO A 149 18.70 -24.26 -13.63
C PRO A 149 19.52 -23.22 -12.85
N ASP A 150 19.77 -22.04 -13.42
CA ASP A 150 20.39 -20.92 -12.70
C ASP A 150 19.50 -20.39 -11.56
N SER A 151 18.18 -20.59 -11.66
CA SER A 151 17.25 -20.41 -10.54
C SER A 151 17.03 -21.77 -9.89
N ASN A 152 17.58 -21.99 -8.69
CA ASN A 152 17.42 -23.29 -8.01
C ASN A 152 16.03 -23.47 -7.36
N PHE A 153 15.23 -22.40 -7.29
CA PHE A 153 13.94 -22.41 -6.61
C PHE A 153 12.95 -21.42 -7.25
N VAL A 154 11.66 -21.62 -6.96
CA VAL A 154 10.57 -20.68 -7.25
C VAL A 154 9.60 -20.67 -6.06
N LEU A 155 9.06 -19.51 -5.69
CA LEU A 155 7.98 -19.39 -4.71
C LEU A 155 6.77 -18.75 -5.38
N VAL A 156 5.67 -19.49 -5.45
CA VAL A 156 4.42 -19.04 -6.06
C VAL A 156 3.33 -18.93 -5.00
N LEU A 157 2.64 -17.80 -4.96
CA LEU A 157 1.41 -17.63 -4.18
C LEU A 157 0.21 -17.90 -5.08
N GLN A 158 -0.58 -18.92 -4.75
CA GLN A 158 -1.85 -19.18 -5.40
C GLN A 158 -2.98 -18.56 -4.56
N GLU A 159 -3.73 -17.64 -5.18
CA GLU A 159 -5.00 -17.15 -4.66
C GLU A 159 -6.12 -18.13 -5.02
N GLY A 160 -6.86 -18.59 -4.01
CA GLY A 160 -8.09 -19.37 -4.22
C GLY A 160 -9.33 -18.48 -4.23
N ASP A 161 -10.51 -19.11 -4.36
CA ASP A 161 -11.80 -18.40 -4.41
C ASP A 161 -12.12 -17.65 -3.10
N THR A 162 -11.55 -18.11 -1.99
CA THR A 162 -11.66 -17.44 -0.69
C THR A 162 -10.29 -17.05 -0.12
N PRO A 163 -10.22 -16.00 0.73
CA PRO A 163 -9.00 -15.66 1.44
C PRO A 163 -8.45 -16.79 2.33
N ALA A 164 -9.28 -17.80 2.64
CA ALA A 164 -8.86 -18.97 3.41
C ALA A 164 -8.08 -19.99 2.57
N ASP A 165 -8.13 -19.88 1.23
CA ASP A 165 -7.54 -20.83 0.27
C ASP A 165 -6.17 -20.37 -0.26
N LEU A 166 -5.59 -19.33 0.34
CA LEU A 166 -4.26 -18.83 -0.02
C LEU A 166 -3.21 -19.89 0.29
N THR A 167 -2.45 -20.27 -0.73
CA THR A 167 -1.48 -21.38 -0.65
C THR A 167 -0.16 -20.99 -1.31
N HIS A 168 0.95 -21.25 -0.63
CA HIS A 168 2.28 -21.19 -1.22
C HIS A 168 2.64 -22.52 -1.84
N TYR A 169 3.21 -22.45 -3.04
CA TYR A 169 3.94 -23.52 -3.69
C TYR A 169 5.40 -23.13 -3.75
N TYR A 170 6.24 -23.86 -3.02
CA TYR A 170 7.69 -23.69 -3.05
C TYR A 170 8.30 -24.82 -3.85
N PHE A 171 9.04 -24.47 -4.90
CA PHE A 171 9.68 -25.39 -5.83
C PHE A 171 11.18 -25.32 -5.62
N GLU A 172 11.86 -26.46 -5.56
CA GLU A 172 13.32 -26.50 -5.45
C GLU A 172 13.88 -27.70 -6.21
N ILE A 173 14.91 -27.44 -7.03
CA ILE A 173 15.70 -28.49 -7.67
C ILE A 173 16.69 -29.00 -6.62
N THR A 174 16.77 -30.32 -6.44
CA THR A 174 17.77 -30.90 -5.52
C THR A 174 19.19 -30.61 -6.00
N ASN A 175 20.14 -30.62 -5.06
CA ASN A 175 21.57 -30.45 -5.38
C ASN A 175 22.12 -31.50 -6.37
N GLN A 176 21.44 -32.64 -6.52
CA GLN A 176 21.79 -33.70 -7.48
C GLN A 176 21.22 -33.45 -8.88
N LEU A 177 20.38 -32.42 -9.05
CA LEU A 177 19.66 -32.07 -10.29
C LEU A 177 18.81 -33.22 -10.85
N ASP A 178 18.41 -34.15 -9.98
CA ASP A 178 17.73 -35.38 -10.38
C ASP A 178 16.20 -35.32 -10.16
N ARG A 179 15.74 -34.37 -9.34
CA ARG A 179 14.33 -34.21 -8.98
C ARG A 179 14.01 -32.77 -8.57
N VAL A 180 12.75 -32.42 -8.67
CA VAL A 180 12.18 -31.18 -8.14
C VAL A 180 11.24 -31.52 -6.99
N ILE A 181 11.46 -30.88 -5.86
CA ILE A 181 10.60 -30.97 -4.68
C ILE A 181 9.66 -29.77 -4.71
N VAL A 182 8.36 -30.05 -4.62
CA VAL A 182 7.34 -29.00 -4.51
C VAL A 182 6.61 -29.14 -3.18
N LEU A 183 6.70 -28.13 -2.34
CA LEU A 183 6.00 -28.03 -1.06
C LEU A 183 4.74 -27.19 -1.23
N LYS A 184 3.60 -27.72 -0.81
CA LYS A 184 2.35 -26.99 -0.68
C LYS A 184 2.15 -26.60 0.77
N VAL A 185 2.09 -25.31 1.07
CA VAL A 185 1.98 -24.78 2.44
C VAL A 185 0.88 -23.74 2.51
N SER A 186 0.04 -23.78 3.56
CA SER A 186 -0.97 -22.74 3.79
C SER A 186 -0.31 -21.36 3.89
N ALA A 187 -0.74 -20.42 3.04
CA ALA A 187 -0.32 -19.03 3.11
C ALA A 187 -1.26 -18.18 3.97
N LYS A 188 -2.23 -18.78 4.68
CA LYS A 188 -3.21 -18.03 5.49
C LYS A 188 -2.57 -17.08 6.50
N ARG A 189 -1.55 -17.53 7.24
CA ARG A 189 -0.86 -16.69 8.22
C ARG A 189 -0.05 -15.58 7.55
N HIS A 190 0.56 -15.87 6.41
CA HIS A 190 1.26 -14.87 5.60
C HIS A 190 0.29 -13.80 5.11
N ALA A 191 -0.81 -14.22 4.50
CA ALA A 191 -1.85 -13.33 4.02
C ALA A 191 -2.46 -12.48 5.13
N GLU A 192 -2.72 -13.06 6.30
CA GLU A 192 -3.21 -12.29 7.45
C GLU A 192 -2.17 -11.29 7.94
N ALA A 193 -0.89 -11.67 8.00
CA ALA A 193 0.20 -10.75 8.33
C ALA A 193 0.26 -9.60 7.32
N LEU A 194 0.27 -9.90 6.02
CA LEU A 194 0.23 -8.91 4.94
C LEU A 194 -1.02 -8.03 4.99
N ARG A 195 -2.18 -8.57 5.36
CA ARG A 195 -3.40 -7.77 5.55
C ARG A 195 -3.29 -6.82 6.72
N GLN A 196 -2.47 -7.10 7.73
CA GLN A 196 -2.29 -6.25 8.90
C GLN A 196 -1.11 -5.29 8.76
N THR A 197 -0.06 -5.67 8.03
CA THR A 197 1.17 -4.88 7.84
C THR A 197 1.25 -4.20 6.48
N GLY A 198 0.41 -4.61 5.53
CA GLY A 198 0.44 -4.13 4.16
C GLY A 198 0.04 -2.67 4.04
N ILE A 199 0.67 -2.01 3.07
CA ILE A 199 0.48 -0.60 2.74
C ILE A 199 -1.00 -0.26 2.55
N GLY A 200 -1.74 -1.15 1.87
CA GLY A 200 -3.15 -0.96 1.60
C GLY A 200 -4.04 -0.92 2.84
N TYR A 201 -3.74 -1.72 3.86
CA TYR A 201 -4.48 -1.71 5.12
C TYR A 201 -4.22 -0.44 5.91
N LEU A 202 -2.95 -0.02 5.99
CA LEU A 202 -2.56 1.23 6.61
C LEU A 202 -3.28 2.41 5.95
N ALA A 203 -3.22 2.50 4.62
CA ALA A 203 -3.87 3.56 3.86
C ALA A 203 -5.41 3.51 3.97
N GLN A 204 -6.03 2.33 4.00
CA GLN A 204 -7.47 2.20 4.25
C GLN A 204 -7.87 2.70 5.63
N ASN A 205 -7.13 2.33 6.67
CA ASN A 205 -7.44 2.77 8.03
C ASN A 205 -7.28 4.27 8.18
N ILE A 206 -6.20 4.82 7.62
CA ILE A 206 -5.96 6.26 7.66
C ILE A 206 -7.01 7.02 6.84
N ALA A 207 -7.43 6.50 5.69
CA ALA A 207 -8.47 7.15 4.88
C ALA A 207 -9.88 7.13 5.49
N ARG A 208 -10.07 6.48 6.65
CA ARG A 208 -11.29 6.58 7.46
C ARG A 208 -11.25 7.77 8.42
N GLU A 209 -10.08 8.36 8.66
CA GLU A 209 -9.95 9.55 9.50
C GLU A 209 -10.64 10.75 8.84
N THR A 210 -11.22 11.60 9.69
CA THR A 210 -11.90 12.81 9.21
C THR A 210 -10.88 13.77 8.60
N GLY A 211 -11.15 14.24 7.39
CA GLY A 211 -10.25 15.14 6.65
C GLY A 211 -9.34 14.46 5.63
N VAL A 212 -9.36 13.12 5.53
CA VAL A 212 -8.72 12.39 4.44
C VAL A 212 -9.78 11.95 3.43
N GLU A 213 -9.72 12.51 2.22
CA GLU A 213 -10.68 12.15 1.17
C GLU A 213 -10.29 10.90 0.38
N TYR A 214 -9.01 10.74 0.08
CA TYR A 214 -8.48 9.53 -0.54
C TYR A 214 -6.97 9.41 -0.29
N ILE A 215 -6.47 8.19 -0.49
CA ILE A 215 -5.04 7.84 -0.55
C ILE A 215 -4.89 6.91 -1.74
N ILE A 216 -3.90 7.19 -2.59
CA ILE A 216 -3.66 6.43 -3.82
C ILE A 216 -2.18 6.14 -3.94
N PHE A 217 -1.88 4.89 -4.30
CA PHE A 217 -0.57 4.48 -4.78
C PHE A 217 -0.70 4.20 -6.27
N GLN A 218 0.16 4.83 -7.07
CA GLN A 218 0.09 4.81 -8.51
C GLN A 218 1.49 4.62 -9.08
N THR A 219 1.60 3.80 -10.12
CA THR A 219 2.77 3.66 -10.98
C THR A 219 2.46 4.30 -12.34
N PRO A 220 3.46 4.50 -13.22
CA PRO A 220 3.21 4.98 -14.58
C PRO A 220 2.13 4.15 -15.31
N GLU A 221 2.08 2.84 -15.07
CA GLU A 221 1.13 1.90 -15.68
C GLU A 221 -0.30 2.06 -15.15
N GLY A 222 -0.48 2.61 -13.95
CA GLY A 222 -1.81 2.84 -13.38
C GLY A 222 -1.88 2.82 -11.86
N ILE A 223 -3.11 2.83 -11.35
CA ILE A 223 -3.37 2.79 -9.91
C ILE A 223 -3.12 1.38 -9.39
N VAL A 224 -2.12 1.25 -8.50
CA VAL A 224 -1.83 0.00 -7.78
C VAL A 224 -2.83 -0.19 -6.63
N PHE A 225 -3.17 0.91 -5.96
CA PHE A 225 -4.09 0.89 -4.83
C PHE A 225 -4.82 2.22 -4.67
N ALA A 226 -6.07 2.14 -4.24
CA ALA A 226 -6.84 3.29 -3.79
C ALA A 226 -7.62 2.95 -2.52
N SER A 227 -7.58 3.83 -1.53
CA SER A 227 -8.26 3.64 -0.24
C SER A 227 -9.79 3.70 -0.33
N ARG A 228 -10.31 4.35 -1.38
CA ARG A 228 -11.72 4.41 -1.76
C ARG A 228 -11.82 4.12 -3.25
N LYS A 229 -13.03 3.84 -3.77
CA LYS A 229 -13.22 3.68 -5.22
C LYS A 229 -12.71 4.96 -5.92
N PRO A 230 -11.59 4.89 -6.66
CA PRO A 230 -11.09 6.05 -7.36
C PRO A 230 -12.16 6.38 -8.39
N GLY A 231 -12.55 7.66 -8.46
CA GLY A 231 -13.31 8.13 -9.61
C GLY A 231 -12.45 8.04 -10.88
N PRO A 232 -12.83 8.73 -11.96
CA PRO A 232 -11.93 8.91 -13.09
C PRO A 232 -10.75 9.77 -12.64
N LEU A 233 -9.65 9.13 -12.24
CA LEU A 233 -8.37 9.80 -11.98
C LEU A 233 -7.47 9.60 -13.18
N PRO A 234 -6.76 10.66 -13.62
CA PRO A 234 -5.83 10.55 -14.73
C PRO A 234 -4.68 9.60 -14.38
N ALA A 235 -4.18 8.89 -15.39
CA ALA A 235 -2.87 8.27 -15.30
C ALA A 235 -1.81 9.35 -15.03
N ILE A 236 -0.68 9.00 -14.39
CA ILE A 236 0.43 9.93 -14.16
C ILE A 236 0.84 10.60 -15.48
N GLU A 237 0.92 9.82 -16.56
CA GLU A 237 1.25 10.29 -17.90
C GLU A 237 0.27 11.33 -18.48
N ALA A 238 -0.98 11.34 -18.01
CA ALA A 238 -2.00 12.26 -18.49
C ALA A 238 -2.13 13.53 -17.62
N ASP A 239 -1.41 13.60 -16.49
CA ASP A 239 -1.50 14.70 -15.52
C ASP A 239 -0.15 15.43 -15.37
N PRO A 240 0.01 16.65 -15.93
CA PRO A 240 1.25 17.40 -15.85
C PRO A 240 1.72 17.68 -14.42
N PHE A 241 0.80 17.80 -13.46
CA PHE A 241 1.16 17.97 -12.06
C PHE A 241 1.79 16.71 -11.49
N LEU A 242 1.24 15.53 -11.80
CA LEU A 242 1.81 14.25 -11.34
C LEU A 242 3.15 13.96 -12.03
N GLN A 243 3.32 14.30 -13.30
CA GLN A 243 4.63 14.22 -13.97
C GLN A 243 5.67 15.09 -13.27
N THR A 244 5.33 16.36 -13.00
CA THR A 244 6.24 17.27 -12.28
C THR A 244 6.52 16.77 -10.86
N ALA A 245 5.52 16.20 -10.19
CA ALA A 245 5.68 15.61 -8.86
C ALA A 245 6.61 14.39 -8.89
N LEU A 246 6.56 13.56 -9.95
CA LEU A 246 7.41 12.38 -10.10
C LEU A 246 8.89 12.74 -10.25
N GLU A 247 9.19 13.88 -10.87
CA GLU A 247 10.55 14.40 -11.05
C GLU A 247 11.08 15.17 -9.80
N SER A 248 10.23 15.38 -8.79
CA SER A 248 10.56 16.18 -7.60
C SER A 248 11.04 15.30 -6.44
N ASP A 249 12.10 15.69 -5.73
CA ASP A 249 12.50 15.03 -4.48
C ASP A 249 11.69 15.49 -3.25
N THR A 250 10.67 16.33 -3.45
CA THR A 250 9.90 16.97 -2.39
C THR A 250 8.40 16.82 -2.60
N ILE A 251 7.63 16.99 -1.52
CA ILE A 251 6.17 16.94 -1.55
C ILE A 251 5.64 18.14 -2.34
N THR A 252 4.90 17.85 -3.40
CA THR A 252 4.17 18.86 -4.16
C THR A 252 2.70 18.85 -3.76
N HIS A 253 2.01 19.96 -3.98
CA HIS A 253 0.58 20.05 -3.65
C HIS A 253 -0.18 20.87 -4.68
N ARG A 254 -1.49 20.59 -4.79
CA ARG A 254 -2.44 21.40 -5.56
C ARG A 254 -3.81 21.38 -4.91
N ILE A 255 -4.64 22.36 -5.28
CA ILE A 255 -6.08 22.26 -5.04
C ILE A 255 -6.69 21.53 -6.24
N TYR A 256 -7.38 20.43 -5.99
CA TYR A 256 -7.98 19.58 -7.00
C TYR A 256 -9.49 19.43 -6.75
N ASP A 257 -10.29 19.30 -7.81
CA ASP A 257 -11.70 18.97 -7.68
C ASP A 257 -11.85 17.45 -7.77
N PHE A 258 -12.13 16.82 -6.63
CA PHE A 258 -12.37 15.39 -6.55
C PHE A 258 -13.83 15.15 -6.21
N GLN A 259 -14.57 14.61 -7.18
CA GLN A 259 -16.00 14.26 -7.04
C GLN A 259 -16.89 15.44 -6.60
N GLY A 260 -16.58 16.66 -7.06
CA GLY A 260 -17.32 17.88 -6.74
C GLY A 260 -16.89 18.55 -5.43
N ASN A 261 -15.84 18.04 -4.78
CA ASN A 261 -15.25 18.64 -3.58
C ASN A 261 -13.87 19.19 -3.89
N GLN A 262 -13.58 20.40 -3.42
CA GLN A 262 -12.22 20.92 -3.44
C GLN A 262 -11.39 20.26 -2.35
N VAL A 263 -10.32 19.59 -2.77
CA VAL A 263 -9.37 18.91 -1.90
C VAL A 263 -7.99 19.52 -2.05
N LEU A 264 -7.23 19.56 -0.96
CA LEU A 264 -5.79 19.79 -1.02
C LEU A 264 -5.14 18.43 -1.28
N GLU A 265 -4.69 18.22 -2.50
CA GLU A 265 -3.94 17.02 -2.90
C GLU A 265 -2.46 17.25 -2.64
N LEU A 266 -1.82 16.31 -1.95
CA LEU A 266 -0.37 16.29 -1.72
C LEU A 266 0.21 15.01 -2.31
N VAL A 267 1.32 15.13 -3.03
CA VAL A 267 1.95 14.03 -3.74
C VAL A 267 3.42 13.94 -3.36
N ARG A 268 3.87 12.72 -3.07
CA ARG A 268 5.26 12.38 -2.81
C ARG A 268 5.67 11.21 -3.70
N PRO A 269 6.66 11.37 -4.59
CA PRO A 269 7.25 10.22 -5.24
C PRO A 269 8.08 9.42 -4.22
N TYR A 270 8.08 8.11 -4.39
CA TYR A 270 8.99 7.24 -3.67
C TYR A 270 9.34 6.05 -4.57
N ASN A 271 10.58 5.57 -4.43
CA ASN A 271 11.02 4.36 -5.13
C ASN A 271 10.73 3.15 -4.25
N SER A 272 10.07 2.15 -4.83
CA SER A 272 9.88 0.83 -4.24
C SER A 272 10.57 -0.22 -5.12
N PRO A 273 11.37 -1.15 -4.59
CA PRO A 273 11.94 -2.24 -5.39
C PRO A 273 10.85 -3.14 -5.99
N GLN A 274 9.67 -3.16 -5.38
CA GLN A 274 8.53 -4.01 -5.76
C GLN A 274 7.73 -3.47 -6.96
N TYR A 275 7.85 -2.18 -7.28
CA TYR A 275 7.04 -1.50 -8.31
C TYR A 275 7.90 -0.58 -9.20
N SER A 276 9.20 -0.89 -9.34
CA SER A 276 10.17 -0.15 -10.15
C SER A 276 10.25 -0.66 -11.59
#